data_AF-A0A535BAF9-F1
#
_entry.id   AF-A0A535BAF9-F1
#
_cell.length_a   1.000
_cell.length_b   1.000
_cell.length_c   1.000
_cell.angle_alpha   90.00
_cell.angle_beta   90.00
_cell.angle_gamma   90.00
#
_symmetry.space_group_name_H-M   'P 1'
#
loop_
_entity.id
_entity.type
_entity.pdbx_description
1 polymer ?
#
loop_
_entity_poly.entity_id
_entity_poly.type
_entity_poly.pdbx_seq_one_letter_code
_entity_poly.pdbx_strand_id
1 'polypeptide(L)'
;MSRSINLTCRIAIVGLSLAGCGTFSPRPDPSRFFTLSSLPQIAQASPKDSTGPEKMFLGIGPIKFPGYLDRQEIVVRSGQNRLEVSETDLWAEPLQDNFSRVLSENLALLL
;
A
#
# COMPACT_ATOMS: atom_id res chain seq x y z
N MET A 1 20.59 51.89 34.10
CA MET A 1 20.00 50.59 34.53
C MET A 1 18.78 50.19 33.68
N SER A 2 17.77 51.05 33.47
CA SER A 2 16.57 50.72 32.65
C SER A 2 16.86 50.37 31.16
N ARG A 3 17.80 51.08 30.51
CA ARG A 3 18.18 50.81 29.10
C ARG A 3 18.81 49.42 28.88
N SER A 4 19.60 48.94 29.83
CA SER A 4 20.24 47.62 29.76
C SER A 4 19.21 46.49 29.90
N ILE A 5 18.22 46.66 30.78
CA ILE A 5 17.12 45.69 30.98
C ILE A 5 16.25 45.53 29.73
N ASN A 6 15.94 46.64 29.04
CA ASN A 6 15.15 46.61 27.82
C ASN A 6 15.88 45.92 26.65
N LEU A 7 17.22 46.02 26.62
CA LEU A 7 18.06 45.38 25.60
C LEU A 7 18.14 43.86 25.82
N THR A 8 18.33 43.43 27.07
CA THR A 8 18.38 42.00 27.42
C THR A 8 17.04 41.31 27.16
N CYS A 9 15.92 41.97 27.46
CA CYS A 9 14.59 41.44 27.20
C CYS A 9 14.30 41.28 25.70
N ARG A 10 14.73 42.25 24.87
CA ARG A 10 14.62 42.15 23.41
C ARG A 10 15.45 41.00 22.83
N ILE A 11 16.66 40.78 23.33
CA ILE A 11 17.53 39.67 22.89
C ILE A 11 16.92 38.32 23.26
N ALA A 12 16.33 38.19 24.45
CA ALA A 12 15.67 36.96 24.90
C ALA A 12 14.43 36.61 24.05
N ILE A 13 13.63 37.60 23.68
CA ILE A 13 12.44 37.40 22.82
C ILE A 13 12.83 36.98 21.40
N VAL A 14 13.91 37.52 20.85
CA VAL A 14 14.43 37.12 19.53
C VAL A 14 15.06 35.74 19.56
N GLY A 15 15.74 35.35 20.64
CA GLY A 15 16.29 33.99 20.77
C GLY A 15 15.21 32.90 20.83
N LEU A 16 14.07 33.20 21.46
CA LEU A 16 12.96 32.24 21.62
C LEU A 16 12.20 31.99 20.31
N SER A 17 12.12 32.98 19.41
CA SER A 17 11.43 32.83 18.13
C SER A 17 12.23 32.02 17.08
N LEU A 18 13.55 31.91 17.22
CA LEU A 18 14.37 31.08 16.31
C LEU A 18 14.44 29.60 16.72
N ALA A 19 14.08 29.24 17.95
CA ALA A 19 14.10 27.84 18.41
C ALA A 19 12.91 27.00 17.92
N GLY A 20 11.88 27.63 17.32
CA GLY A 20 10.65 26.94 16.89
C GLY A 20 10.72 26.24 15.53
N CYS A 21 11.74 26.51 14.71
CA CYS A 21 11.78 26.03 13.32
C CYS A 21 12.47 24.66 13.11
N GLY A 22 13.04 24.05 14.17
CA GLY A 22 13.81 22.80 14.04
C GLY A 22 13.11 21.54 14.55
N THR A 23 12.07 21.67 15.40
CA THR A 23 11.44 20.52 16.07
C THR A 23 10.29 19.88 15.28
N PHE A 24 9.80 20.54 14.23
CA PHE A 24 8.76 20.02 13.34
C PHE A 24 9.36 19.46 12.04
N SER A 25 10.41 18.64 12.16
CA SER A 25 10.87 17.87 11.00
C SER A 25 9.82 16.78 10.69
N PRO A 26 9.28 16.71 9.47
CA PRO A 26 8.32 15.66 9.09
C PRO A 26 8.97 14.29 9.31
N ARG A 27 8.39 13.46 10.18
CA ARG A 27 8.84 12.08 10.29
C ARG A 27 8.38 11.33 9.03
N PRO A 28 9.29 10.65 8.32
CA PRO A 28 8.88 9.80 7.21
C PRO A 28 7.99 8.68 7.76
N ASP A 29 6.86 8.46 7.09
CA ASP A 29 5.98 7.33 7.38
C ASP A 29 6.66 6.04 6.88
N PRO A 30 6.87 5.02 7.76
CA PRO A 30 7.47 3.76 7.36
C PRO A 30 6.50 2.82 6.60
N SER A 31 5.25 3.23 6.33
CA SER A 31 4.27 2.40 5.65
C SER A 31 4.69 2.04 4.21
N ARG A 32 4.50 0.76 3.85
CA ARG A 32 4.77 0.18 2.54
C ARG A 32 3.45 -0.33 1.96
N PHE A 33 3.14 0.11 0.76
CA PHE A 33 1.91 -0.26 0.08
C PHE A 33 2.17 -1.31 -0.99
N PHE A 34 1.35 -2.37 -0.99
CA PHE A 34 1.47 -3.51 -1.89
C PHE A 34 0.19 -3.71 -2.71
N THR A 35 0.37 -4.23 -3.91
CA THR A 35 -0.72 -4.66 -4.80
C THR A 35 -0.33 -6.00 -5.42
N LEU A 36 -1.32 -6.83 -5.72
CA LEU A 36 -1.14 -7.96 -6.61
C LEU A 36 -0.95 -7.43 -8.02
N SER A 37 0.03 -8.00 -8.71
CA SER A 37 0.27 -7.79 -10.13
C SER A 37 -0.20 -9.03 -10.87
N SER A 38 -0.81 -8.84 -12.03
CA SER A 38 -1.03 -9.92 -12.97
C SER A 38 0.30 -10.49 -13.46
N LEU A 39 0.24 -11.72 -13.96
CA LEU A 39 1.41 -12.40 -14.48
C LEU A 39 2.04 -11.49 -15.54
N PRO A 40 3.31 -11.06 -15.37
CA PRO A 40 4.01 -10.37 -16.44
C PRO A 40 4.02 -11.36 -17.59
N GLN A 41 3.45 -10.97 -18.73
CA GLN A 41 3.32 -11.76 -19.94
C GLN A 41 4.56 -12.64 -20.13
N ILE A 42 4.49 -13.89 -19.68
CA ILE A 42 5.66 -14.77 -19.68
C ILE A 42 6.02 -14.93 -21.16
N ALA A 43 7.29 -14.66 -21.46
CA ALA A 43 7.91 -14.91 -22.75
C ALA A 43 7.28 -16.08 -23.53
N GLN A 44 6.62 -15.75 -24.64
CA GLN A 44 6.46 -16.60 -25.83
C GLN A 44 6.00 -18.05 -25.60
N ALA A 45 4.95 -18.30 -24.82
CA ALA A 45 4.13 -19.46 -25.15
C ALA A 45 3.41 -19.11 -26.47
N SER A 46 3.84 -19.77 -27.54
CA SER A 46 3.44 -19.61 -28.95
C SER A 46 2.00 -19.12 -29.14
N PRO A 47 1.71 -18.35 -30.21
CA PRO A 47 0.33 -18.18 -30.63
C PRO A 47 -0.26 -19.58 -30.77
N LYS A 48 -1.17 -19.96 -29.87
CA LYS A 48 -1.96 -21.17 -30.07
C LYS A 48 -2.67 -20.93 -31.39
N ASP A 49 -2.26 -21.67 -32.41
CA ASP A 49 -2.99 -21.87 -33.66
C ASP A 49 -4.41 -22.31 -33.29
N SER A 50 -5.27 -21.33 -33.02
CA SER A 50 -6.67 -21.51 -32.73
C SER A 50 -7.38 -21.10 -34.00
N THR A 51 -7.74 -22.13 -34.75
CA THR A 51 -8.53 -22.03 -35.96
C THR A 51 -9.87 -21.36 -35.63
N GLY A 52 -9.98 -20.06 -35.89
CA GLY A 52 -11.23 -19.29 -35.82
C GLY A 52 -11.63 -18.76 -34.43
N PRO A 53 -12.32 -17.61 -34.36
CA PRO A 53 -12.71 -16.99 -33.09
C PRO A 53 -13.96 -17.68 -32.53
N GLU A 54 -13.81 -18.80 -31.84
CA GLU A 54 -14.82 -19.19 -30.85
C GLU A 54 -14.78 -18.16 -29.72
N LYS A 55 -15.81 -17.32 -29.63
CA LYS A 55 -15.97 -16.39 -28.52
C LYS A 55 -16.25 -17.21 -27.26
N MET A 56 -15.20 -17.50 -26.50
CA MET A 56 -15.32 -18.13 -25.19
C MET A 56 -15.69 -17.08 -24.14
N PHE A 57 -16.79 -17.31 -23.44
CA PHE A 57 -17.21 -16.47 -22.31
C PHE A 57 -16.98 -17.22 -21.01
N LEU A 58 -16.23 -16.62 -20.09
CA LEU A 58 -15.98 -17.16 -18.76
C LEU A 58 -16.54 -16.21 -17.70
N GLY A 59 -17.53 -16.69 -16.95
CA GLY A 59 -18.05 -15.98 -15.78
C GLY A 59 -17.22 -16.28 -14.55
N ILE A 60 -16.74 -15.24 -13.86
CA ILE A 60 -16.07 -15.35 -12.56
C ILE A 60 -17.10 -14.97 -11.49
N GLY A 61 -17.37 -15.91 -10.58
CA GLY A 61 -18.33 -15.70 -9.48
C GLY A 61 -17.78 -14.76 -8.39
N PRO A 62 -18.64 -14.36 -7.44
CA PRO A 62 -18.23 -13.50 -6.33
C PRO A 62 -17.20 -14.22 -5.44
N ILE A 63 -16.04 -13.61 -5.28
CA ILE A 63 -14.94 -14.14 -4.47
C ILE A 63 -15.14 -13.66 -3.05
N LYS A 64 -15.28 -14.57 -2.07
CA LYS A 64 -15.46 -14.22 -0.66
C LYS A 64 -14.21 -14.51 0.13
N PHE A 65 -13.66 -13.50 0.79
CA PHE A 65 -12.55 -13.66 1.72
C PHE A 65 -13.07 -13.86 3.15
N PRO A 66 -12.32 -14.60 4.00
CA PRO A 66 -12.53 -14.57 5.44
C PRO A 66 -12.44 -13.15 5.99
N GLY A 67 -13.27 -12.81 6.99
CA GLY A 67 -13.34 -11.45 7.54
C GLY A 67 -12.02 -10.92 8.14
N TYR A 68 -11.09 -11.80 8.53
CA TYR A 68 -9.76 -11.37 9.00
C TYR A 68 -8.86 -10.84 7.88
N LEU A 69 -9.21 -11.04 6.60
CA LEU A 69 -8.52 -10.48 5.44
C LEU A 69 -9.21 -9.23 4.88
N ASP A 70 -10.39 -8.86 5.42
CA ASP A 70 -11.12 -7.66 5.04
C ASP A 70 -10.54 -6.43 5.77
N ARG A 71 -9.26 -6.16 5.50
CA ARG A 71 -8.51 -5.05 6.10
C ARG A 71 -7.36 -4.61 5.21
N GLN A 72 -6.85 -3.42 5.46
CA GLN A 72 -5.73 -2.88 4.68
C GLN A 72 -4.41 -3.54 5.07
N GLU A 73 -4.21 -3.91 6.32
CA GLU A 73 -2.95 -4.47 6.77
C GLU A 73 -2.74 -5.91 6.28
N ILE A 74 -1.50 -6.22 5.87
CA ILE A 74 -1.14 -7.56 5.42
C ILE A 74 -1.15 -8.52 6.61
N VAL A 75 -1.87 -9.63 6.46
CA VAL A 75 -1.94 -10.70 7.46
C VAL A 75 -1.02 -11.85 7.07
N VAL A 76 -0.09 -12.19 7.96
CA VAL A 76 0.87 -13.29 7.81
C VAL A 76 0.51 -14.40 8.79
N ARG A 77 0.48 -15.64 8.31
CA ARG A 77 0.29 -16.80 9.20
C ARG A 77 1.64 -17.21 9.78
N SER A 78 1.86 -16.95 11.08
CA SER A 78 3.11 -17.27 11.78
C SER A 78 3.10 -18.62 12.53
N GLY A 79 1.96 -19.32 12.56
CA GLY A 79 1.88 -20.68 13.11
C GLY A 79 0.56 -21.37 12.78
N GLN A 80 0.35 -22.56 13.35
CA GLN A 80 -0.83 -23.39 13.07
C GLN A 80 -2.14 -22.61 13.26
N ASN A 81 -2.25 -21.88 14.37
CA ASN A 81 -3.42 -21.09 14.77
C ASN A 81 -3.05 -19.65 15.13
N ARG A 82 -1.97 -19.10 14.53
CA ARG A 82 -1.50 -17.74 14.80
C ARG A 82 -1.45 -16.95 13.50
N LEU A 83 -2.12 -15.80 13.53
CA LEU A 83 -2.04 -14.77 12.51
C LEU A 83 -1.35 -13.57 13.12
N GLU A 84 -0.47 -12.97 12.35
CA GLU A 84 0.24 -11.74 12.65
C GLU A 84 -0.19 -10.68 11.64
N VAL A 85 -0.50 -9.49 12.13
CA VAL A 85 -0.91 -8.36 11.32
C VAL A 85 0.30 -7.46 11.19
N SER A 86 0.67 -7.09 9.97
CA SER A 86 1.75 -6.13 9.74
C SER A 86 1.32 -4.71 10.14
N GLU A 87 2.20 -4.00 10.83
CA GLU A 87 1.97 -2.60 11.22
C GLU A 87 2.32 -1.61 10.10
N THR A 88 3.23 -2.00 9.22
CA THR A 88 3.76 -1.13 8.17
C THR A 88 3.41 -1.61 6.77
N ASP A 89 3.07 -2.89 6.58
CA ASP A 89 2.74 -3.42 5.26
C ASP A 89 1.23 -3.41 5.04
N LEU A 90 0.83 -2.60 4.08
CA LEU A 90 -0.55 -2.32 3.76
C LEU A 90 -0.85 -2.71 2.31
N TRP A 91 -2.04 -3.21 2.06
CA TRP A 91 -2.61 -3.26 0.72
C TRP A 91 -2.96 -1.85 0.27
N ALA A 92 -2.58 -1.50 -0.96
CA ALA A 92 -2.87 -0.20 -1.55
C ALA A 92 -4.35 -0.02 -1.92
N GLU A 93 -5.07 -1.14 -2.08
CA GLU A 93 -6.51 -1.20 -2.38
C GLU A 93 -7.11 -2.43 -1.67
N PRO A 94 -8.45 -2.54 -1.51
CA PRO A 94 -9.08 -3.71 -0.91
C PRO A 94 -8.62 -5.01 -1.60
N LEU A 95 -8.10 -5.95 -0.81
CA LEU A 95 -7.51 -7.19 -1.33
C LEU A 95 -8.49 -7.95 -2.24
N GLN A 96 -9.78 -7.96 -1.88
CA GLN A 96 -10.82 -8.66 -2.64
C GLN A 96 -10.99 -8.10 -4.07
N ASP A 97 -10.97 -6.77 -4.21
CA ASP A 97 -11.15 -6.09 -5.49
C ASP A 97 -9.91 -6.30 -6.37
N ASN A 98 -8.73 -6.10 -5.80
CA ASN A 98 -7.45 -6.34 -6.47
C ASN A 98 -7.32 -7.78 -6.97
N PHE A 99 -7.66 -8.75 -6.11
CA PHE A 99 -7.61 -10.16 -6.45
C PHE A 99 -8.56 -10.52 -7.58
N SER A 100 -9.81 -10.05 -7.53
CA SER A 100 -10.82 -10.33 -8.57
C SER A 100 -10.37 -9.82 -9.94
N ARG A 101 -9.80 -8.60 -9.97
CA ARG A 101 -9.26 -8.00 -11.19
C ARG A 101 -8.05 -8.77 -11.71
N VAL A 102 -7.04 -9.03 -10.88
CA VAL A 102 -5.83 -9.76 -11.27
C VAL A 102 -6.14 -11.18 -11.72
N LEU A 103 -7.09 -11.86 -11.07
CA LEU A 103 -7.54 -13.19 -11.50
C LEU A 103 -8.15 -13.15 -12.91
N SER A 104 -8.99 -12.15 -13.19
CA SER A 104 -9.61 -11.96 -14.51
C SER A 104 -8.56 -11.70 -15.59
N GLU A 105 -7.59 -10.83 -15.31
CA GLU A 105 -6.47 -10.54 -16.21
C GLU A 105 -5.64 -11.80 -16.49
N ASN A 106 -5.30 -12.58 -15.45
CA ASN A 106 -4.53 -13.81 -15.61
C ASN A 106 -5.27 -14.88 -16.43
N LEU A 107 -6.58 -15.03 -16.22
CA LEU A 107 -7.40 -15.99 -16.98
C LEU A 107 -7.53 -15.56 -18.45
N ALA A 108 -7.69 -14.25 -18.72
CA ALA A 108 -7.73 -13.73 -20.08
C ALA A 108 -6.41 -13.91 -20.85
N LEU A 109 -5.28 -14.04 -20.14
CA LEU A 109 -3.98 -14.32 -20.75
C LEU A 109 -3.75 -15.82 -20.99
N LEU A 110 -4.36 -16.70 -20.22
CA LEU A 110 -4.08 -18.15 -20.23
C LEU A 110 -5.08 -18.99 -21.04
N LEU A 111 -6.29 -18.47 -21.27
CA LEU A 111 -7.38 -19.14 -21.99
C LEU A 111 -7.53 -18.57 -23.39
#